data_AF-A0A3Q8AKC3-F1
#
_entry.id   AF-A0A3Q8AKC3-F1
#
_cell.length_a   1.000
_cell.length_b   1.000
_cell.length_c   1.000
_cell.angle_alpha   90.00
_cell.angle_beta   90.00
_cell.angle_gamma   90.00
#
_symmetry.space_group_name_H-M   'P 1'
#
loop_
_entity.id
_entity.type
_entity.pdbx_description
1 polymer ?
#
loop_
_entity_poly.entity_id
_entity_poly.type
_entity_poly.pdbx_seq_one_letter_code
_entity_poly.pdbx_strand_id
1 'polypeptide(L)'
;MEVELFRYVMHLTSVVKGRLLPVLNAMDALKATLPAGTVSGAPKIRAMRRIYELETEKRGVYAGAIGYLSATGDMDFAIAIRTMILKNQTAYVQAGAGIVYDSIAQNEYQETINKAKSMTRIGELRP
;
A
#
# COMPACT_ATOMS: atom_id res chain seq x y z
N MET A 1 -10.69 15.43 9.12
CA MET A 1 -10.98 14.75 7.85
C MET A 1 -11.20 15.82 6.82
N GLU A 2 -10.40 15.83 5.75
CA GLU A 2 -10.44 16.84 4.69
C GLU A 2 -10.50 16.14 3.33
N VAL A 3 -11.09 16.79 2.32
CA VAL A 3 -11.11 16.26 0.95
C VAL A 3 -9.89 16.82 0.22
N GLU A 4 -8.97 15.94 -0.14
CA GLU A 4 -7.84 16.27 -1.00
C GLU A 4 -8.17 15.96 -2.47
N LEU A 5 -7.98 16.95 -3.33
CA LEU A 5 -8.24 16.85 -4.77
C LEU A 5 -6.93 16.58 -5.52
N PHE A 6 -6.89 15.47 -6.25
CA PHE A 6 -5.85 15.15 -7.21
C PHE A 6 -6.40 15.27 -8.64
N ARG A 7 -5.51 15.24 -9.63
CA ARG A 7 -5.88 15.42 -11.04
C ARG A 7 -7.02 14.53 -11.53
N TYR A 8 -7.14 13.30 -11.02
CA TYR A 8 -8.13 12.31 -11.49
C TYR A 8 -9.00 11.71 -10.38
N VAL A 9 -8.70 11.99 -9.11
CA VAL A 9 -9.36 11.36 -7.96
C VAL A 9 -9.41 12.34 -6.78
N MET A 10 -10.31 12.08 -5.85
CA MET A 10 -10.35 12.75 -4.55
C MET A 10 -10.14 11.73 -3.43
N HIS A 11 -9.42 12.10 -2.37
CA HIS A 11 -9.26 11.27 -1.18
C HIS A 11 -9.79 12.00 0.05
N LEU A 12 -10.50 11.27 0.90
CA LEU A 12 -10.81 11.76 2.25
C LEU A 12 -9.60 11.45 3.14
N THR A 13 -8.85 12.49 3.52
CA THR A 13 -7.59 12.34 4.23
C THR A 13 -7.71 12.80 5.68
N SER A 14 -6.81 12.30 6.50
CA SER A 14 -6.61 12.75 7.88
C SER A 14 -5.13 12.66 8.19
N VAL A 15 -4.60 13.73 8.79
CA VAL A 15 -3.19 13.79 9.16
C VAL A 15 -3.05 13.51 10.64
N VAL A 16 -2.33 12.45 10.97
CA VAL A 16 -1.98 12.10 12.35
C VAL A 16 -0.51 12.45 12.56
N LYS A 17 -0.22 13.27 13.58
CA LYS A 17 1.14 13.69 13.94
C LYS A 17 1.42 13.33 15.40
N GLY A 18 2.69 13.12 15.71
CA GLY A 18 3.17 12.89 17.07
C GLY A 18 4.62 13.32 17.21
N ARG A 19 5.09 13.42 18.45
CA ARG A 19 6.51 13.62 18.75
C ARG A 19 7.12 12.28 19.13
N LEU A 20 8.21 11.91 18.45
CA LEU A 20 8.94 10.70 18.76
C LEU A 20 9.55 10.80 20.17
N LEU A 21 9.58 9.67 20.89
CA LEU A 21 10.22 9.63 22.22
C LEU A 21 11.73 9.88 22.07
N PRO A 22 12.38 10.54 23.06
CA PRO A 22 13.81 10.88 22.97
C PRO A 22 14.75 9.69 22.75
N VAL A 23 14.32 8.48 23.13
CA VAL A 23 15.11 7.23 23.03
C VAL A 23 14.93 6.49 21.71
N LEU A 24 14.02 6.95 20.84
CA LEU A 24 13.68 6.30 19.58
C LEU A 24 14.19 7.10 18.39
N ASN A 25 14.43 6.42 17.26
CA ASN A 25 14.80 7.04 15.99
C ASN A 25 13.73 6.83 14.90
N ALA A 26 13.93 7.46 13.74
CA ALA A 26 13.01 7.38 12.60
C ALA A 26 12.72 5.93 12.15
N MET A 27 13.72 5.04 12.21
CA MET A 27 13.55 3.64 11.83
C MET A 27 12.66 2.87 12.82
N ASP A 28 12.68 3.23 14.10
CA ASP A 28 11.75 2.65 15.09
C ASP A 28 10.30 3.05 14.79
N ALA A 29 10.08 4.30 14.37
CA ALA A 29 8.77 4.76 13.91
C ALA A 29 8.32 4.03 12.64
N LEU A 30 9.22 3.80 11.68
CA LEU A 30 8.92 3.02 10.48
C LEU A 30 8.51 1.58 10.81
N LYS A 31 9.27 0.90 11.68
CA LYS A 31 8.98 -0.47 12.12
C LYS A 31 7.64 -0.57 12.84
N ALA A 32 7.30 0.42 13.68
CA ALA A 32 6.03 0.41 14.42
C ALA A 32 4.81 0.65 13.51
N THR A 33 4.97 1.39 12.42
CA THR A 33 3.87 1.78 11.54
C THR A 33 3.60 0.75 10.44
N LEU A 34 4.63 0.01 9.99
CA LEU A 34 4.50 -0.98 8.92
C LEU A 34 4.00 -2.37 9.39
N PRO A 35 3.36 -3.15 8.50
CA PRO A 35 2.76 -2.68 7.25
C PRO A 35 1.58 -1.75 7.55
N ALA A 36 1.27 -0.89 6.58
CA ALA A 36 0.21 0.09 6.74
C ALA A 36 -1.16 -0.59 6.91
N GLY A 37 -2.04 0.03 7.70
CA GLY A 37 -3.38 -0.50 7.98
C GLY A 37 -4.22 -0.70 6.71
N THR A 38 -4.07 0.19 5.73
CA THR A 38 -4.80 0.17 4.44
C THR A 38 -4.50 -1.04 3.57
N VAL A 39 -3.35 -1.69 3.77
CA VAL A 39 -2.90 -2.87 2.99
C VAL A 39 -2.88 -4.15 3.82
N SER A 40 -3.24 -4.07 5.11
CA SER A 40 -3.28 -5.21 6.03
C SER A 40 -4.68 -5.43 6.58
N GLY A 41 -5.24 -4.44 7.29
CA GLY A 41 -6.55 -4.48 7.93
C GLY A 41 -6.49 -4.23 9.43
N ALA A 42 -7.62 -4.42 10.11
CA ALA A 42 -7.77 -4.22 11.54
C ALA A 42 -8.59 -5.36 12.17
N PRO A 43 -8.18 -5.94 13.33
CA PRO A 43 -6.90 -5.72 14.03
C PRO A 43 -5.68 -6.21 13.23
N LYS A 44 -4.62 -5.39 13.14
CA LYS A 44 -3.49 -5.56 12.18
C LYS A 44 -2.90 -6.97 12.18
N ILE A 45 -2.50 -7.49 13.35
CA ILE A 45 -1.86 -8.81 13.46
C ILE A 45 -2.81 -9.93 13.01
N ARG A 46 -4.10 -9.84 13.34
CA ARG A 46 -5.08 -10.86 12.94
C ARG A 46 -5.34 -10.83 11.44
N ALA A 47 -5.47 -9.63 10.88
CA ALA A 47 -5.68 -9.42 9.45
C ALA A 47 -4.49 -9.93 8.63
N MET A 48 -3.25 -9.63 9.05
CA MET A 48 -2.05 -10.17 8.42
C MET A 48 -1.99 -11.70 8.45
N ARG A 49 -2.41 -12.34 9.55
CA ARG A 49 -2.51 -13.80 9.61
C ARG A 49 -3.51 -14.35 8.60
N ARG A 50 -4.70 -13.74 8.49
CA ARG A 50 -5.71 -14.14 7.48
C ARG A 50 -5.19 -13.99 6.06
N ILE A 51 -4.51 -12.88 5.76
CA ILE A 51 -3.86 -12.68 4.47
C ILE A 51 -2.88 -13.82 4.19
N TYR A 52 -2.02 -14.17 5.16
CA TYR A 52 -1.02 -15.23 4.99
C TYR A 52 -1.64 -16.64 4.90
N GLU A 53 -2.81 -16.87 5.50
CA GLU A 53 -3.58 -18.11 5.36
C GLU A 53 -4.21 -18.26 3.97
N LEU A 54 -4.52 -17.14 3.28
CA LEU A 54 -5.26 -17.12 2.02
C LEU A 54 -4.38 -16.91 0.78
N GLU A 55 -3.32 -16.12 0.89
CA GLU A 55 -2.39 -15.86 -0.21
C GLU A 55 -1.38 -17.00 -0.32
N THR A 56 -1.17 -17.51 -1.53
CA THR A 56 -0.23 -18.62 -1.79
C THR A 56 1.23 -18.16 -1.92
N GLU A 57 1.45 -16.85 -2.06
CA GLU A 57 2.74 -16.25 -2.35
C GLU A 57 3.08 -15.14 -1.34
N LYS A 58 4.37 -14.94 -1.11
CA LYS A 58 4.82 -13.79 -0.31
C LYS A 58 4.66 -12.51 -1.12
N ARG A 59 4.09 -11.48 -0.51
CA ARG A 59 3.88 -10.15 -1.12
C ARG A 59 5.16 -9.44 -1.58
N GLY A 60 6.32 -9.78 -1.00
CA GLY A 60 7.60 -9.16 -1.37
C GLY A 60 7.56 -7.64 -1.18
N VAL A 61 7.75 -6.89 -2.28
CA VAL A 61 7.70 -5.42 -2.26
C VAL A 61 6.27 -4.90 -2.08
N TYR A 62 5.26 -5.60 -2.59
CA TYR A 62 3.86 -5.16 -2.50
C TYR A 62 3.43 -5.00 -1.03
N ALA A 63 2.73 -3.90 -0.74
CA ALA A 63 2.30 -3.52 0.61
C ALA A 63 3.44 -3.22 1.62
N GLY A 64 4.69 -3.20 1.15
CA GLY A 64 5.85 -2.70 1.88
C GLY A 64 5.95 -1.17 1.83
N ALA A 65 7.16 -0.64 1.91
CA ALA A 65 7.44 0.79 1.84
C ALA A 65 8.63 1.09 0.92
N ILE A 66 8.54 2.21 0.18
CA ILE A 66 9.59 2.73 -0.70
C ILE A 66 9.82 4.19 -0.32
N GLY A 67 11.07 4.59 -0.13
CA GLY A 67 11.40 5.90 0.40
C GLY A 67 12.88 6.12 0.61
N TYR A 68 13.22 7.12 1.42
CA TYR A 68 14.59 7.43 1.79
C TYR A 68 14.76 7.60 3.31
N LEU A 69 15.99 7.41 3.76
CA LEU A 69 16.48 7.78 5.08
C LEU A 69 17.74 8.63 4.86
N SER A 70 17.75 9.85 5.37
CA SER A 70 18.88 10.77 5.25
C SER A 70 19.92 10.51 6.35
N ALA A 71 21.15 10.97 6.11
CA ALA A 71 22.20 10.97 7.14
C ALA A 71 21.85 11.88 8.34
N THR A 72 20.93 12.84 8.17
CA THR A 72 20.43 13.71 9.24
C THR A 72 19.34 13.05 10.09
N GLY A 73 18.88 11.85 9.71
CA GLY A 73 17.85 11.10 10.42
C GLY A 73 16.42 11.37 9.95
N ASP A 74 16.24 12.22 8.93
CA ASP A 74 14.96 12.46 8.30
C ASP A 74 14.59 11.29 7.38
N MET A 75 13.30 10.99 7.29
CA MET A 75 12.81 9.96 6.38
C MET A 75 11.47 10.33 5.78
N ASP A 76 11.22 9.82 4.57
CA ASP A 76 9.91 9.81 3.95
C ASP A 76 9.72 8.50 3.18
N PHE A 77 8.57 7.86 3.39
CA PHE A 77 8.26 6.54 2.86
C PHE A 77 6.81 6.49 2.38
N ALA A 78 6.64 6.14 1.11
CA ALA A 78 5.36 5.80 0.53
C ALA A 78 5.08 4.30 0.66
N ILE A 79 3.80 3.92 0.75
CA ILE A 79 3.39 2.52 0.70
C ILE A 79 3.64 1.99 -0.72
N ALA A 80 4.26 0.82 -0.83
CA ALA A 80 4.57 0.16 -2.10
C ALA A 80 3.32 -0.48 -2.73
N ILE A 81 2.42 0.36 -3.24
CA ILE A 81 1.24 0.01 -4.04
C ILE A 81 1.28 0.78 -5.35
N ARG A 82 0.52 0.30 -6.34
CA ARG A 82 0.62 0.83 -7.72
C ARG A 82 2.07 0.80 -8.24
N THR A 83 2.78 -0.26 -7.89
CA THR A 83 4.19 -0.50 -8.25
C THR A 83 4.28 -1.75 -9.12
N MET A 84 5.12 -1.69 -10.16
CA MET A 84 5.47 -2.83 -11.00
C MET A 84 6.89 -3.28 -10.68
N ILE A 85 7.08 -4.59 -10.47
CA ILE A 85 8.40 -5.18 -10.25
C ILE A 85 8.83 -5.92 -11.52
N LEU A 86 9.97 -5.52 -12.09
CA LEU A 86 10.56 -6.21 -13.24
C LEU A 86 11.62 -7.18 -12.75
N LYS A 87 11.46 -8.47 -13.05
CA LYS A 87 12.43 -9.51 -12.71
C LYS A 87 12.43 -10.58 -13.79
N ASN A 88 13.60 -10.92 -14.31
CA ASN A 88 13.80 -11.96 -15.31
C ASN A 88 12.89 -11.80 -16.55
N GLN A 89 12.82 -10.58 -17.09
CA GLN A 89 11.95 -10.22 -18.23
C GLN A 89 10.44 -10.35 -17.95
N THR A 90 10.04 -10.59 -16.71
CA THR A 90 8.63 -10.64 -16.29
C THR A 90 8.28 -9.43 -15.44
N ALA A 91 7.15 -8.80 -15.75
CA ALA A 91 6.55 -7.73 -14.98
C ALA A 91 5.52 -8.30 -13.99
N TYR A 92 5.70 -8.02 -12.70
CA TYR A 92 4.79 -8.41 -11.63
C TYR A 92 4.03 -7.17 -11.15
N VAL A 93 2.70 -7.26 -11.19
CA VAL A 93 1.79 -6.22 -10.71
C VAL A 93 0.83 -6.85 -9.73
N GLN A 94 0.79 -6.33 -8.51
CA GLN A 94 -0.11 -6.80 -7.46
C GLN A 94 -1.04 -5.67 -7.03
N ALA A 95 -2.32 -6.03 -6.83
CA ALA A 95 -3.37 -5.15 -6.37
C ALA A 95 -4.29 -5.91 -5.40
N GLY A 96 -4.98 -5.16 -4.56
CA GLY A 96 -5.87 -5.71 -3.54
C GLY A 96 -7.02 -4.75 -3.23
N ALA A 97 -8.02 -5.27 -2.53
CA ALA A 97 -9.20 -4.55 -2.09
C ALA A 97 -9.38 -4.74 -0.57
N GLY A 98 -9.97 -3.74 0.08
CA GLY A 98 -10.22 -3.76 1.52
C GLY A 98 -11.56 -4.42 1.80
N ILE A 99 -11.56 -5.63 2.35
CA ILE A 99 -12.79 -6.38 2.60
C ILE A 99 -13.41 -5.95 3.93
N VAL A 100 -14.69 -5.57 3.88
CA VAL A 100 -15.52 -5.25 5.04
C VAL A 100 -16.75 -6.16 5.09
N TYR A 101 -17.57 -6.03 6.12
CA TYR A 101 -18.72 -6.91 6.37
C TYR A 101 -19.73 -6.95 5.21
N ASP A 102 -19.96 -5.80 4.58
CA ASP A 102 -20.91 -5.57 3.50
C ASP A 102 -20.27 -5.61 2.10
N SER A 103 -19.01 -6.03 2.00
CA SER A 103 -18.32 -6.20 0.72
C SER A 103 -19.02 -7.23 -0.18
N ILE A 104 -19.12 -6.92 -1.47
CA ILE A 104 -19.63 -7.81 -2.51
C ILE A 104 -18.45 -8.36 -3.31
N ALA A 105 -18.21 -9.67 -3.25
CA ALA A 105 -17.01 -10.32 -3.81
C ALA A 105 -16.70 -9.91 -5.25
N GLN A 106 -17.72 -9.80 -6.11
CA GLN A 106 -17.58 -9.40 -7.51
C GLN A 106 -17.06 -7.96 -7.64
N ASN A 107 -17.54 -7.04 -6.81
CA ASN A 107 -17.12 -5.65 -6.82
C ASN A 107 -15.67 -5.52 -6.36
N GLU A 108 -15.30 -6.23 -5.29
CA GLU A 108 -13.93 -6.22 -4.77
C GLU A 108 -12.93 -6.79 -5.77
N TYR A 109 -13.28 -7.89 -6.44
CA TYR A 109 -12.48 -8.43 -7.53
C TYR A 109 -12.32 -7.40 -8.66
N GLN A 110 -13.41 -6.76 -9.09
CA GLN A 110 -13.36 -5.76 -10.15
C GLN A 110 -12.50 -4.55 -9.76
N GLU A 111 -12.49 -4.15 -8.48
CA GLU A 111 -11.62 -3.12 -7.95
C GLU A 111 -10.14 -3.49 -8.06
N THR A 112 -9.76 -4.73 -7.73
CA THR A 112 -8.36 -5.18 -7.88
C THR A 112 -7.88 -5.09 -9.33
N ILE A 113 -8.74 -5.49 -10.27
CA ILE A 113 -8.48 -5.40 -11.71
C ILE A 113 -8.33 -3.94 -12.14
N ASN A 114 -9.21 -3.04 -11.68
CA ASN A 114 -9.14 -1.62 -12.01
C ASN A 114 -7.86 -0.94 -11.46
N LYS A 115 -7.43 -1.33 -10.25
CA LYS A 115 -6.17 -0.86 -9.65
C LYS A 115 -4.94 -1.35 -10.41
N ALA A 116 -4.96 -2.60 -10.90
CA ALA A 116 -3.86 -3.19 -11.65
C ALA A 116 -3.77 -2.64 -13.09
N LYS A 117 -4.93 -2.44 -13.76
CA LYS A 117 -5.03 -1.98 -15.15
C LYS A 117 -4.21 -0.72 -15.47
N SER A 118 -4.08 0.21 -14.51
CA SER A 118 -3.30 1.44 -14.74
C SER A 118 -1.82 1.16 -15.03
N MET A 119 -1.27 0.06 -14.53
CA MET A 119 0.13 -0.32 -14.73
C MET A 119 0.32 -1.24 -15.94
N THR A 120 -0.69 -2.02 -16.33
CA THR A 120 -0.56 -2.98 -17.44
C THR A 120 -0.74 -2.34 -18.81
N ARG A 121 -1.32 -1.13 -18.90
CA ARG A 121 -1.51 -0.39 -20.17
C ARG A 121 -0.38 0.58 -20.50
N ILE A 122 0.73 0.54 -19.77
CA ILE A 122 1.88 1.42 -20.02
C ILE A 122 2.52 0.99 -21.35
N GLY A 123 2.45 1.86 -22.36
CA GLY A 123 2.95 1.60 -23.72
C GLY A 123 1.86 1.27 -24.75
N GLU A 124 0.60 1.10 -24.35
CA GLU A 124 -0.52 1.08 -25.29
C GLU A 124 -0.76 2.51 -25.78
N LEU A 125 -0.49 2.77 -27.06
CA LEU A 125 -0.94 3.99 -27.73
C LEU A 125 -2.46 4.04 -27.59
N ARG A 126 -2.97 5.03 -26.86
CA ARG A 126 -4.39 5.36 -26.96
C ARG A 126 -4.64 5.85 -28.39
N PRO A 127 -5.68 5.35 -29.08
CA PRO A 127 -6.08 5.92 -30.36
C PRO A 127 -6.42 7.41 -30.23
#